data_AF-A0A9Q3HR70-F1
#
_entry.id   AF-A0A9Q3HR70-F1
#
_cell.length_a   1.000
_cell.length_b   1.000
_cell.length_c   1.000
_cell.angle_alpha   90.00
_cell.angle_beta   90.00
_cell.angle_gamma   90.00
#
_symmetry.space_group_name_H-M   'P 1'
#
loop_
_entity.id
_entity.type
_entity.pdbx_description
1 polymer ?
#
loop_
_entity_poly.entity_id
_entity_poly.type
_entity_poly.pdbx_seq_one_letter_code
_entity_poly.pdbx_strand_id
1 'polypeptide(L)'
;MLICLNPFPSARLKPENSHFSGIIPGPKESTSLQLNYLLMPLIKELKDLGQGYHFSPTSTGPSGSFIPVAILTAIADLVSMRKLTGFTSHSGNHFCNFCTIHKAQIDEIGPQFHYMRSYQNHKSTIAKWLQETPNQKQAIFSEYAVQYSILEHLPFWDATRMVNIDIMHNLILKILKDHAAFKLCIPESKSKMEFRSCRKSNYTNSSDSDSMTSNRSLGVIPFREACSLRRDTEKIIHKSLPTTST
;
A
#
# COMPACT_ATOMS: atom_id res chain seq x y z
N MET A 1 -7.50 -13.78 4.12
CA MET A 1 -7.99 -14.66 3.03
C MET A 1 -6.79 -15.07 2.20
N LEU A 2 -6.66 -16.36 1.89
CA LEU A 2 -5.68 -16.92 0.98
C LEU A 2 -6.37 -17.32 -0.32
N ILE A 3 -5.72 -17.10 -1.46
CA ILE A 3 -6.27 -17.40 -2.78
C ILE A 3 -5.33 -18.40 -3.46
N CYS A 4 -5.87 -19.51 -3.95
CA CYS A 4 -5.10 -20.48 -4.73
C CYS A 4 -4.81 -19.92 -6.13
N LEU A 5 -3.52 -19.81 -6.48
CA LEU A 5 -3.09 -19.24 -7.76
C LEU A 5 -2.87 -20.29 -8.85
N ASN A 6 -2.94 -21.58 -8.53
CA ASN A 6 -2.75 -22.69 -9.47
C ASN A 6 -3.80 -22.72 -10.60
N PRO A 7 -5.10 -22.47 -10.35
CA PRO A 7 -6.11 -22.44 -11.41
C PRO A 7 -5.94 -21.24 -12.35
N PHE A 8 -6.63 -21.31 -13.50
CA PHE A 8 -6.74 -20.19 -14.45
C PHE A 8 -7.28 -18.92 -13.76
N PRO A 9 -6.88 -17.71 -14.20
CA PRO A 9 -7.26 -16.46 -13.56
C PRO A 9 -8.76 -16.29 -13.27
N SER A 10 -9.63 -16.77 -14.17
CA SER A 10 -11.09 -16.72 -14.04
C SER A 10 -11.65 -17.57 -12.90
N ALA A 11 -10.91 -18.58 -12.41
CA ALA A 11 -11.36 -19.49 -11.36
C ALA A 11 -10.80 -19.16 -9.96
N ARG A 12 -9.74 -18.35 -9.87
CA ARG A 12 -9.00 -18.12 -8.61
C ARG A 12 -9.85 -17.54 -7.48
N LEU A 13 -10.74 -16.60 -7.81
CA LEU A 13 -11.57 -15.90 -6.82
C LEU A 13 -12.88 -16.63 -6.48
N LYS A 14 -13.10 -17.84 -7.00
CA LYS A 14 -14.25 -18.64 -6.61
C LYS A 14 -14.10 -19.09 -5.14
N PRO A 15 -15.22 -19.28 -4.41
CA PRO A 15 -15.18 -19.74 -3.02
C PRO A 15 -14.39 -21.05 -2.84
N GLU A 16 -14.47 -21.97 -3.81
CA GLU A 16 -13.73 -23.24 -3.82
C GLU A 16 -12.20 -23.09 -3.87
N ASN A 17 -11.69 -21.96 -4.36
CA ASN A 17 -10.25 -21.65 -4.48
C ASN A 17 -9.79 -20.57 -3.49
N SER A 18 -10.68 -20.17 -2.58
CA SER A 18 -10.44 -19.12 -1.59
C SER A 18 -10.54 -19.71 -0.19
N HIS A 19 -9.48 -19.57 0.60
CA HIS A 19 -9.44 -20.08 1.96
C HIS A 19 -9.48 -18.92 2.97
N PHE A 20 -10.41 -19.00 3.92
CA PHE A 20 -10.56 -18.04 4.98
C PHE A 20 -9.87 -18.55 6.26
N SER A 21 -8.73 -17.97 6.60
CA SER A 21 -7.89 -18.46 7.71
C SER A 21 -8.24 -17.91 9.09
N GLY A 22 -9.00 -16.81 9.19
CA GLY A 22 -9.31 -16.22 10.50
C GLY A 22 -9.89 -14.80 10.46
N ILE A 23 -10.51 -14.43 11.57
CA ILE A 23 -11.10 -13.12 11.83
C ILE A 23 -10.20 -12.37 12.82
N ILE A 24 -9.85 -11.12 12.52
CA ILE A 24 -9.20 -10.24 13.48
C ILE A 24 -10.30 -9.68 14.40
N PRO A 25 -10.23 -9.90 15.73
CA PRO A 25 -11.26 -9.41 16.64
C PRO A 25 -11.28 -7.87 16.68
N GLY A 26 -12.47 -7.28 16.55
CA GLY A 26 -12.72 -5.86 16.80
C GLY A 26 -12.89 -5.56 18.30
N PRO A 27 -13.14 -4.31 18.72
CA PRO A 27 -13.51 -3.14 17.91
C PRO A 27 -12.34 -2.23 17.51
N LYS A 28 -11.18 -2.36 18.15
CA LYS A 28 -9.99 -1.57 17.86
C LYS A 28 -9.08 -2.30 16.89
N GLU A 29 -8.35 -1.53 16.09
CA GLU A 29 -7.36 -2.08 15.18
C GLU A 29 -6.24 -2.79 15.96
N SER A 30 -5.86 -3.99 15.53
CA SER A 30 -4.81 -4.78 16.18
C SER A 30 -3.46 -4.08 16.08
N THR A 31 -2.63 -4.20 17.13
CA THR A 31 -1.22 -3.83 17.07
C THR A 31 -0.43 -4.84 16.23
N SER A 32 0.76 -4.48 15.75
CA SER A 32 1.61 -5.42 14.99
C SER A 32 1.96 -6.67 15.81
N LEU A 33 2.14 -6.53 17.13
CA LEU A 33 2.40 -7.65 18.02
C LEU A 33 1.19 -8.58 18.13
N GLN A 34 -0.03 -8.03 18.30
CA GLN A 34 -1.26 -8.82 18.33
C GLN A 34 -1.49 -9.54 17.01
N LEU A 35 -1.23 -8.87 15.89
CA LEU A 35 -1.33 -9.46 14.55
C LEU A 35 -0.38 -10.64 14.40
N ASN A 36 0.85 -10.53 14.89
CA ASN A 36 1.82 -11.63 14.88
C ASN A 36 1.29 -12.86 15.65
N TYR A 37 0.70 -12.67 16.84
CA TYR A 37 0.11 -13.77 17.61
C TYR A 37 -1.07 -14.43 16.89
N LEU A 38 -1.95 -13.62 16.28
CA LEU A 38 -3.11 -14.12 15.54
C LEU A 38 -2.71 -14.96 14.32
N LEU A 39 -1.64 -14.56 13.63
CA LEU A 39 -1.16 -15.23 12.42
C LEU A 39 -0.22 -16.41 12.70
N MET A 40 0.32 -16.53 13.92
CA MET A 40 1.24 -17.60 14.33
C MET A 40 0.78 -19.02 13.91
N PRO A 41 -0.46 -19.48 14.18
CA PRO A 41 -0.88 -20.82 13.76
C PRO A 41 -0.85 -20.99 12.24
N LEU A 42 -1.33 -19.99 11.50
CA LEU A 42 -1.33 -20.00 10.04
C LEU A 42 0.09 -20.08 9.46
N ILE A 43 1.02 -19.28 10.00
CA ILE A 43 2.40 -19.27 9.51
C ILE A 43 3.12 -20.59 9.83
N LYS A 44 2.80 -21.22 10.97
CA LYS A 44 3.32 -22.55 11.31
C LYS A 44 2.87 -23.59 10.28
N GLU A 45 1.57 -23.65 10.00
CA GLU A 45 1.02 -24.58 9.00
C GLU A 45 1.60 -24.33 7.61
N LEU A 46 1.71 -23.07 7.19
CA LEU A 46 2.30 -22.73 5.89
C LEU A 46 3.78 -23.07 5.79
N LYS A 47 4.53 -22.97 6.88
CA LYS A 47 5.93 -23.40 6.92
C LYS A 47 6.06 -24.91 6.72
N ASP A 48 5.16 -25.67 7.33
CA ASP A 48 5.12 -27.14 7.18
C ASP A 48 4.68 -27.52 5.75
N LEU A 49 3.62 -26.90 5.23
CA LEU A 49 3.16 -27.10 3.84
C LEU A 49 4.18 -26.64 2.79
N GLY A 50 5.05 -25.69 3.11
CA GLY A 50 6.15 -25.26 2.26
C GLY A 50 7.22 -26.32 2.05
N GLN A 51 7.32 -27.31 2.94
CA GLN A 51 8.17 -28.50 2.75
C GLN A 51 7.54 -29.50 1.78
N GLY A 52 6.26 -29.34 1.46
CA GLY A 52 5.51 -30.20 0.54
C GLY A 52 4.58 -31.18 1.24
N TYR A 53 3.42 -31.39 0.63
CA TYR A 53 2.42 -32.36 1.07
C TYR A 53 2.22 -33.44 0.01
N HIS A 54 2.21 -34.70 0.44
CA HIS A 54 1.90 -35.84 -0.42
C HIS A 54 0.39 -36.09 -0.41
N PHE A 55 -0.25 -35.80 -1.54
CA PHE A 55 -1.63 -36.17 -1.80
C PHE A 55 -1.72 -37.63 -2.22
N SER A 56 -2.75 -38.31 -1.71
CA SER A 56 -3.04 -39.70 -2.06
C SER A 56 -3.30 -39.84 -3.56
N PRO A 57 -3.03 -41.02 -4.13
CA PRO A 57 -3.39 -41.33 -5.51
C PRO A 57 -4.83 -40.97 -5.83
N THR A 58 -5.03 -40.29 -6.96
CA THR A 58 -6.34 -39.99 -7.52
C THR A 58 -6.52 -40.75 -8.84
N SER A 59 -7.75 -40.81 -9.36
CA SER A 59 -8.02 -41.45 -10.65
C SER A 59 -7.21 -40.83 -11.80
N THR A 60 -6.81 -39.56 -11.68
CA THR A 60 -6.00 -38.84 -12.68
C THR A 60 -4.50 -38.86 -12.36
N GLY A 61 -4.12 -39.30 -11.16
CA GLY A 61 -2.74 -39.34 -10.66
C GLY A 61 -2.50 -40.57 -9.78
N PRO A 62 -2.32 -41.76 -10.36
CA PRO A 62 -2.20 -43.02 -9.61
C PRO A 62 -0.94 -43.12 -8.72
N SER A 63 0.06 -42.26 -8.94
CA SER A 63 1.26 -42.18 -8.10
C SER A 63 1.12 -41.21 -6.92
N GLY A 64 -0.04 -40.58 -6.76
CA GLY A 64 -0.21 -39.43 -5.87
C GLY A 64 0.44 -38.17 -6.44
N SER A 65 0.48 -37.10 -5.66
CA SER A 65 1.12 -35.84 -6.07
C SER A 65 1.80 -35.18 -4.89
N PHE A 66 3.02 -34.69 -5.10
CA PHE A 66 3.74 -33.90 -4.11
C PHE A 66 3.62 -32.42 -4.46
N ILE A 67 3.04 -31.63 -3.56
CA ILE A 67 2.79 -30.21 -3.83
C ILE A 67 3.31 -29.36 -2.67
N PRO A 68 4.38 -28.57 -2.87
CA PRO A 68 4.78 -27.52 -1.93
C PRO A 68 3.88 -26.30 -2.05
N VAL A 69 3.57 -25.69 -0.90
CA VAL A 69 2.75 -24.47 -0.82
C VAL A 69 3.63 -23.29 -0.48
N ALA A 70 3.52 -22.21 -1.26
CA ALA A 70 4.20 -20.96 -0.99
C ALA A 70 3.24 -19.77 -1.07
N ILE A 71 3.46 -18.76 -0.24
CA ILE A 71 2.82 -17.46 -0.39
C ILE A 71 3.60 -16.69 -1.46
N LEU A 72 2.92 -16.23 -2.51
CA LEU A 72 3.54 -15.39 -3.55
C LEU A 72 3.58 -13.91 -3.15
N THR A 73 2.48 -13.39 -2.60
CA THR A 73 2.37 -11.98 -2.23
C THR A 73 1.33 -11.78 -1.14
N ALA A 74 1.54 -10.78 -0.29
CA ALA A 74 0.48 -10.21 0.54
C ALA A 74 -0.20 -9.05 -0.20
N ILE A 75 -1.52 -8.94 -0.09
CA ILE A 75 -2.32 -7.81 -0.60
C ILE A 75 -3.11 -7.24 0.57
N ALA A 76 -2.97 -5.95 0.82
CA ALA A 76 -3.71 -5.25 1.86
C ALA A 76 -3.66 -3.73 1.61
N ASP A 77 -4.48 -2.98 2.34
CA ASP A 77 -4.34 -1.54 2.40
C ASP A 77 -3.00 -1.13 3.04
N LEU A 78 -2.62 0.15 2.90
CA LEU A 78 -1.30 0.58 3.35
C LEU A 78 -1.09 0.33 4.84
N VAL A 79 -2.07 0.63 5.70
CA VAL A 79 -1.91 0.54 7.16
C VAL A 79 -1.78 -0.92 7.61
N SER A 80 -2.65 -1.80 7.12
CA SER A 80 -2.60 -3.23 7.45
C SER A 80 -1.33 -3.86 6.91
N MET A 81 -0.89 -3.47 5.71
CA MET A 81 0.34 -3.98 5.12
C MET A 81 1.54 -3.68 5.99
N ARG A 82 1.69 -2.44 6.50
CA ARG A 82 2.81 -2.07 7.38
C ARG A 82 2.88 -2.90 8.64
N LYS A 83 1.74 -3.16 9.28
CA LYS A 83 1.67 -4.02 10.45
C LYS A 83 2.02 -5.47 10.13
N LEU A 84 1.49 -5.97 9.01
CA LEU A 84 1.73 -7.33 8.53
C LEU A 84 3.19 -7.58 8.19
N THR A 85 3.88 -6.61 7.59
CA THR A 85 5.26 -6.76 7.12
C THR A 85 6.30 -6.23 8.11
N GLY A 86 5.87 -5.58 9.19
CA GLY A 86 6.76 -4.99 10.20
C GLY A 86 7.43 -3.68 9.75
N PHE A 87 6.82 -2.92 8.85
CA PHE A 87 7.32 -1.59 8.48
C PHE A 87 6.63 -0.49 9.30
N THR A 88 7.25 0.69 9.38
CA THR A 88 6.63 1.85 10.04
C THR A 88 5.40 2.38 9.30
N SER A 89 4.55 3.12 10.01
CA SER A 89 3.35 3.72 9.44
C SER A 89 3.69 4.89 8.51
N HIS A 90 2.67 5.40 7.82
CA HIS A 90 2.78 6.60 6.97
C HIS A 90 3.27 7.86 7.72
N SER A 91 3.16 7.91 9.05
CA SER A 91 3.63 9.05 9.85
C SER A 91 5.11 8.99 10.19
N GLY A 92 5.78 7.84 9.96
CA GLY A 92 7.20 7.66 10.23
C GLY A 92 8.11 8.40 9.25
N ASN A 93 9.36 8.57 9.66
CA ASN A 93 10.40 9.22 8.85
C ASN A 93 10.72 8.42 7.58
N HIS A 94 10.78 7.09 7.67
CA HIS A 94 10.99 6.20 6.53
C HIS A 94 9.71 5.42 6.21
N PHE A 95 8.79 6.07 5.51
CA PHE A 95 7.42 5.57 5.32
C PHE A 95 7.26 4.61 4.12
N CYS A 96 8.28 4.35 3.30
CA CYS A 96 8.17 3.49 2.12
C CYS A 96 8.57 2.03 2.40
N ASN A 97 7.82 1.07 1.84
CA ASN A 97 8.12 -0.37 1.93
C ASN A 97 9.27 -0.76 1.00
N PHE A 98 9.40 -0.03 -0.12
CA PHE A 98 10.29 -0.40 -1.22
C PHE A 98 11.60 0.37 -1.18
N CYS A 99 11.60 1.59 -0.67
CA CYS A 99 12.80 2.44 -0.61
C CYS A 99 13.03 3.04 0.79
N THR A 100 14.19 3.65 0.95
CA THR A 100 14.65 4.31 2.18
C THR A 100 14.46 5.82 2.16
N ILE A 101 13.53 6.35 1.36
CA ILE A 101 13.30 7.79 1.28
C ILE A 101 12.89 8.34 2.66
N HIS A 102 13.49 9.45 3.05
CA HIS A 102 13.12 10.16 4.27
C HIS A 102 11.96 11.12 3.98
N LYS A 103 11.04 11.28 4.94
CA LYS A 103 9.85 12.14 4.81
C LYS A 103 10.19 13.60 4.48
N ALA A 104 11.33 14.09 4.98
CA ALA A 104 11.81 15.44 4.65
C ALA A 104 12.23 15.63 3.18
N GLN A 105 12.44 14.52 2.46
CA GLN A 105 12.87 14.50 1.05
C GLN A 105 11.76 13.96 0.15
N ILE A 106 10.50 13.99 0.59
CA ILE A 106 9.38 13.38 -0.16
C ILE A 106 9.16 13.97 -1.54
N ASP A 107 9.53 15.24 -1.73
CA ASP A 107 9.42 15.97 -2.99
C ASP A 107 10.62 15.73 -3.93
N GLU A 108 11.66 15.04 -3.45
CA GLU A 108 12.85 14.74 -4.23
C GLU A 108 12.62 13.53 -5.14
N ILE A 109 12.60 13.77 -6.46
CA ILE A 109 12.30 12.77 -7.47
C ILE A 109 13.60 12.31 -8.15
N GLY A 110 13.94 11.04 -8.01
CA GLY A 110 15.05 10.42 -8.73
C GLY A 110 15.80 9.35 -7.92
N PRO A 111 16.47 8.41 -8.60
CA PRO A 111 17.16 7.29 -7.96
C PRO A 111 18.32 7.73 -7.05
N GLN A 112 18.82 8.96 -7.18
CA GLN A 112 19.87 9.53 -6.34
C GLN A 112 19.39 9.87 -4.92
N PHE A 113 18.09 10.04 -4.71
CA PHE A 113 17.53 10.50 -3.43
C PHE A 113 17.05 9.35 -2.54
N HIS A 114 16.95 8.13 -3.08
CA HIS A 114 16.48 6.99 -2.33
C HIS A 114 17.14 5.69 -2.78
N TYR A 115 17.43 4.80 -1.83
CA TYR A 115 17.90 3.45 -2.13
C TYR A 115 16.75 2.47 -2.02
N MET A 116 16.68 1.52 -2.94
CA MET A 116 15.76 0.39 -2.80
C MET A 116 16.19 -0.47 -1.61
N ARG A 117 15.22 -0.90 -0.80
CA ARG A 117 15.48 -1.84 0.28
C ARG A 117 15.87 -3.18 -0.32
N SER A 118 16.95 -3.76 0.21
CA SER A 118 17.39 -5.09 -0.18
C SER A 118 16.93 -6.13 0.84
N TYR A 119 16.72 -7.35 0.36
CA TYR A 119 16.40 -8.50 1.20
C TYR A 119 17.46 -8.73 2.29
N GLN A 120 18.74 -8.66 1.93
CA GLN A 120 19.85 -8.87 2.87
C GLN A 120 19.87 -7.81 3.97
N ASN A 121 19.71 -6.53 3.61
CA ASN A 121 19.67 -5.46 4.60
C ASN A 121 18.46 -5.65 5.53
N HIS A 122 17.28 -5.92 4.98
CA HIS A 122 16.07 -6.18 5.75
C HIS A 122 16.24 -7.33 6.75
N LYS A 123 16.75 -8.49 6.31
CA LYS A 123 17.01 -9.64 7.17
C LYS A 123 18.06 -9.35 8.25
N SER A 124 19.15 -8.64 7.90
CA SER A 124 20.17 -8.26 8.88
C SER A 124 19.64 -7.29 9.94
N THR A 125 18.80 -6.32 9.56
CA THR A 125 18.15 -5.40 10.49
C THR A 125 17.19 -6.15 11.42
N ILE A 126 16.42 -7.12 10.91
CA ILE A 126 15.53 -7.94 11.75
C ILE A 126 16.33 -8.82 12.71
N ALA A 127 17.42 -9.44 12.25
CA ALA A 127 18.27 -10.27 13.09
C ALA A 127 18.86 -9.46 14.26
N LYS A 128 19.35 -8.24 13.96
CA LYS A 128 19.77 -7.27 15.00
C LYS A 128 18.59 -6.95 15.92
N TRP A 129 17.45 -6.54 15.37
CA TRP A 129 16.27 -6.19 16.14
C TRP A 129 15.85 -7.30 17.12
N LEU A 130 15.89 -8.57 16.72
CA LEU A 130 15.48 -9.70 17.58
C LEU A 130 16.38 -9.89 18.81
N GLN A 131 17.68 -9.64 18.68
CA GLN A 131 18.69 -9.85 19.73
C GLN A 131 18.72 -8.72 20.77
N GLU A 132 18.07 -7.60 20.48
CA GLU A 132 18.23 -6.37 21.24
C GLU A 132 17.18 -6.17 22.35
N THR A 133 17.51 -5.29 23.29
CA THR A 133 16.63 -4.87 24.38
C THR A 133 15.45 -4.03 23.86
N PRO A 134 14.32 -3.91 24.60
CA PRO A 134 13.15 -3.14 24.14
C PRO A 134 13.47 -1.69 23.75
N ASN A 135 14.35 -1.01 24.48
CA ASN A 135 14.75 0.37 24.17
C ASN A 135 15.55 0.44 22.86
N GLN A 136 16.49 -0.50 22.66
CA GLN A 136 17.30 -0.58 21.45
C GLN A 136 16.45 -1.01 20.24
N LYS A 137 15.48 -1.90 20.42
CA LYS A 137 14.47 -2.25 19.41
C LYS A 137 13.72 -1.03 18.89
N GLN A 138 13.37 -0.11 19.80
CA GLN A 138 12.69 1.13 19.43
C GLN A 138 13.62 2.10 18.68
N ALA A 139 14.91 2.16 19.06
CA ALA A 139 15.91 2.93 18.32
C ALA A 139 16.13 2.38 16.90
N ILE A 140 16.28 1.06 16.74
CA ILE A 140 16.39 0.41 15.43
C ILE A 140 15.13 0.65 14.60
N PHE A 141 13.94 0.57 15.22
CA PHE A 141 12.69 0.85 14.53
C PHE A 141 12.59 2.31 14.09
N SER A 142 13.10 3.28 14.86
CA SER A 142 13.07 4.68 14.47
C SER A 142 14.04 4.98 13.33
N GLU A 143 15.23 4.35 13.34
CA GLU A 143 16.28 4.53 12.34
C GLU A 143 15.92 3.82 11.02
N TYR A 144 15.64 2.52 11.05
CA TYR A 144 15.45 1.70 9.85
C TYR A 144 13.99 1.58 9.41
N ALA A 145 13.03 1.95 10.27
CA ALA A 145 11.59 1.74 10.07
C ALA A 145 11.17 0.28 9.86
N VAL A 146 11.95 -0.65 10.43
CA VAL A 146 11.71 -2.09 10.35
C VAL A 146 11.67 -2.67 11.76
N GLN A 147 10.68 -3.51 12.00
CA GLN A 147 10.54 -4.36 13.17
C GLN A 147 10.17 -5.78 12.73
N TYR A 148 10.26 -6.73 13.65
CA TYR A 148 9.91 -8.12 13.36
C TYR A 148 8.44 -8.31 12.99
N SER A 149 8.22 -9.14 11.97
CA SER A 149 6.92 -9.71 11.58
C SER A 149 6.97 -11.24 11.64
N ILE A 150 5.85 -11.87 11.99
CA ILE A 150 5.72 -13.33 11.97
C ILE A 150 5.99 -13.95 10.59
N LEU A 151 5.78 -13.19 9.50
CA LEU A 151 6.04 -13.68 8.13
C LEU A 151 7.51 -14.00 7.89
N GLU A 152 8.42 -13.43 8.69
CA GLU A 152 9.85 -13.67 8.60
C GLU A 152 10.26 -15.12 8.95
N HIS A 153 9.34 -15.91 9.54
CA HIS A 153 9.52 -17.36 9.75
C HIS A 153 9.44 -18.20 8.48
N LEU A 154 8.87 -17.66 7.39
CA LEU A 154 8.81 -18.33 6.10
C LEU A 154 10.15 -18.13 5.38
N PRO A 155 10.89 -19.21 5.02
CA PRO A 155 12.24 -19.09 4.46
C PRO A 155 12.32 -18.29 3.16
N PHE A 156 11.29 -18.40 2.31
CA PHE A 156 11.21 -17.74 1.01
C PHE A 156 10.64 -16.32 1.07
N TRP A 157 10.17 -15.86 2.23
CA TRP A 157 9.47 -14.59 2.34
C TRP A 157 10.41 -13.39 2.27
N ASP A 158 10.11 -12.46 1.37
CA ASP A 158 10.77 -11.17 1.20
C ASP A 158 9.76 -10.02 1.29
N ALA A 159 9.72 -9.36 2.46
CA ALA A 159 8.83 -8.23 2.71
C ALA A 159 9.11 -7.01 1.81
N THR A 160 10.28 -6.92 1.17
CA THR A 160 10.63 -5.80 0.28
C THR A 160 10.05 -5.94 -1.11
N ARG A 161 9.63 -7.16 -1.51
CA ARG A 161 9.19 -7.47 -2.88
C ARG A 161 7.84 -8.20 -2.95
N MET A 162 7.50 -8.99 -1.95
CA MET A 162 6.30 -9.86 -1.95
C MET A 162 5.07 -9.14 -1.37
N VAL A 163 4.98 -7.83 -1.62
CA VAL A 163 3.99 -6.94 -1.05
C VAL A 163 3.32 -6.14 -2.17
N ASN A 164 2.00 -6.28 -2.27
CA ASN A 164 1.18 -5.54 -3.21
C ASN A 164 0.20 -4.64 -2.45
N ILE A 165 0.22 -3.35 -2.80
CA ILE A 165 -0.65 -2.34 -2.20
C ILE A 165 -2.03 -2.45 -2.86
N ASP A 166 -3.10 -2.51 -2.07
CA ASP A 166 -4.45 -2.59 -2.59
C ASP A 166 -4.81 -1.34 -3.42
N ILE A 167 -5.11 -1.57 -4.70
CA ILE A 167 -5.47 -0.52 -5.67
C ILE A 167 -6.77 0.17 -5.25
N MET A 168 -7.76 -0.56 -4.75
CA MET A 168 -9.06 0.02 -4.42
C MET A 168 -8.90 1.04 -3.30
N HIS A 169 -8.32 0.64 -2.17
CA HIS A 169 -8.20 1.52 -1.01
C HIS A 169 -7.14 2.61 -1.17
N ASN A 170 -6.05 2.36 -1.90
CA ASN A 170 -4.95 3.32 -1.96
C ASN A 170 -4.99 4.19 -3.22
N LEU A 171 -5.39 3.66 -4.37
CA LEU A 171 -5.48 4.45 -5.60
C LEU A 171 -6.87 5.06 -5.77
N ILE A 172 -7.93 4.26 -5.73
CA ILE A 172 -9.28 4.73 -6.05
C ILE A 172 -9.87 5.56 -4.91
N LEU A 173 -9.90 5.02 -3.69
CA LEU A 173 -10.58 5.67 -2.56
C LEU A 173 -9.77 6.80 -1.91
N LYS A 174 -8.45 6.84 -2.12
CA LYS A 174 -7.56 7.88 -1.59
C LYS A 174 -7.09 8.81 -2.70
N ILE A 175 -6.09 8.39 -3.49
CA ILE A 175 -5.42 9.27 -4.46
C ILE A 175 -6.40 9.90 -5.45
N LEU A 176 -7.25 9.09 -6.10
CA LEU A 176 -8.20 9.58 -7.09
C LEU A 176 -9.25 10.49 -6.45
N LYS A 177 -9.78 10.12 -5.27
CA LYS A 177 -10.71 10.96 -4.51
C LYS A 177 -10.08 12.31 -4.15
N ASP A 178 -8.88 12.30 -3.60
CA ASP A 178 -8.15 13.51 -3.20
C ASP A 178 -7.83 14.38 -4.43
N HIS A 179 -7.41 13.77 -5.53
CA HIS A 179 -7.13 14.49 -6.76
C HIS A 179 -8.39 15.12 -7.35
N ALA A 180 -9.50 14.38 -7.40
CA ALA A 180 -10.78 14.89 -7.89
C ALA A 180 -11.29 16.06 -7.03
N ALA A 181 -11.19 15.93 -5.71
CA ALA A 181 -11.67 16.95 -4.78
C ALA A 181 -10.77 18.20 -4.74
N PHE A 182 -9.45 18.04 -4.65
CA PHE A 182 -8.52 19.14 -4.39
C PHE A 182 -7.86 19.73 -5.64
N LYS A 183 -7.66 18.92 -6.69
CA LYS A 183 -7.00 19.39 -7.93
C LYS A 183 -8.00 19.71 -9.02
N LEU A 184 -9.03 18.89 -9.16
CA LEU A 184 -10.08 19.08 -10.18
C LEU A 184 -11.30 19.84 -9.65
N CYS A 185 -11.38 20.06 -8.33
CA CYS A 185 -12.50 20.73 -7.66
C CYS A 185 -13.86 20.13 -8.02
N ILE A 186 -13.92 18.82 -8.27
CA ILE A 186 -15.16 18.11 -8.54
C ILE A 186 -15.87 17.96 -7.19
N PRO A 187 -17.04 18.59 -7.01
CA PRO A 187 -17.76 18.47 -5.75
C PRO A 187 -18.16 17.01 -5.57
N GLU A 188 -17.92 16.49 -4.37
CA GLU A 188 -18.49 15.21 -3.97
C GLU A 188 -20.02 15.39 -4.05
N SER A 189 -20.65 14.78 -5.05
CA SER A 189 -22.11 14.84 -5.19
C SER A 189 -22.69 14.40 -3.85
N LYS A 190 -23.66 15.13 -3.30
CA LYS A 190 -24.31 14.81 -2.02
C LYS A 190 -25.09 13.49 -2.11
N SER A 191 -24.43 12.35 -2.31
CA SER A 191 -24.95 11.05 -1.90
C SER A 191 -24.73 10.98 -0.40
N LYS A 192 -25.78 11.30 0.36
CA LYS A 192 -25.80 11.14 1.82
C LYS A 192 -25.32 9.73 2.20
N MET A 193 -24.13 9.63 2.77
CA MET A 193 -23.86 8.71 3.87
C MET A 193 -23.05 9.50 4.90
N GLU A 194 -23.75 9.97 5.93
CA GLU A 194 -23.18 10.67 7.07
C GLU A 194 -22.21 9.76 7.81
N PHE A 195 -20.99 10.24 8.12
CA PHE A 195 -20.40 10.04 9.45
C PHE A 195 -19.29 11.08 9.76
N ARG A 196 -19.71 12.13 10.48
CA ARG A 196 -19.02 12.92 11.54
C ARG A 196 -17.68 13.65 11.27
N SER A 197 -17.84 14.95 11.04
CA SER A 197 -17.09 16.14 11.52
C SER A 197 -15.63 15.99 12.00
N CYS A 198 -14.69 16.56 11.23
CA CYS A 198 -13.33 16.84 11.67
C CYS A 198 -13.21 18.28 12.19
N ARG A 199 -12.61 18.43 13.37
CA ARG A 199 -12.32 19.70 14.06
C ARG A 199 -11.42 20.60 13.20
N LYS A 200 -11.76 21.89 13.14
CA LYS A 200 -10.90 22.96 12.61
C LYS A 200 -9.72 23.17 13.56
N SER A 201 -8.48 23.05 13.08
CA SER A 201 -7.33 23.69 13.70
C SER A 201 -7.04 25.00 12.97
N ASN A 202 -7.15 26.11 13.70
CA ASN A 202 -6.78 27.44 13.26
C ASN A 202 -5.24 27.56 13.26
N TYR A 203 -4.65 28.06 12.17
CA TYR A 203 -3.32 28.67 12.20
C TYR A 203 -3.47 30.15 11.87
N THR A 204 -3.03 30.96 12.82
CA THR A 204 -2.94 32.42 12.80
C THR A 204 -1.73 32.86 11.97
N ASN A 205 -1.94 33.75 11.02
CA ASN A 205 -0.85 34.40 10.28
C ASN A 205 -0.21 35.49 11.15
N SER A 206 1.12 35.43 11.29
CA SER A 206 1.94 36.59 11.62
C SER A 206 2.31 37.33 10.33
N SER A 207 2.37 38.64 10.45
CA SER A 207 2.64 39.65 9.42
C SER A 207 4.03 39.51 8.81
N ASP A 208 4.13 39.67 7.50
CA ASP A 208 4.99 40.70 6.91
C ASP A 208 4.49 41.07 5.51
N SER A 209 4.48 42.37 5.27
CA SER A 209 3.92 43.08 4.13
C SER A 209 4.91 43.15 2.97
N ASP A 210 4.45 42.87 1.76
CA ASP A 210 4.83 43.66 0.59
C ASP A 210 3.68 43.70 -0.43
N SER A 211 3.36 44.91 -0.85
CA SER A 211 2.23 45.29 -1.67
C SER A 211 2.47 45.01 -3.16
N MET A 212 1.49 44.44 -3.86
CA MET A 212 0.74 45.10 -4.95
C MET A 212 -0.40 44.19 -5.41
N THR A 213 -1.57 44.81 -5.57
CA THR A 213 -2.89 44.23 -5.77
C THR A 213 -3.08 43.54 -7.14
N SER A 214 -3.60 42.32 -7.13
CA SER A 214 -4.82 42.01 -7.91
C SER A 214 -5.57 40.84 -7.26
N ASN A 215 -6.74 41.13 -6.70
CA ASN A 215 -7.71 40.10 -6.32
C ASN A 215 -8.21 39.43 -7.60
N ARG A 216 -7.59 38.33 -8.02
CA ARG A 216 -8.27 37.34 -8.86
C ARG A 216 -8.88 36.31 -7.92
N SER A 217 -10.13 36.54 -7.54
CA SER A 217 -11.02 35.45 -7.19
C SER A 217 -10.98 34.45 -8.34
N LEU A 218 -10.31 33.30 -8.12
CA LEU A 218 -10.43 32.15 -9.00
C LEU A 218 -11.87 31.63 -8.83
N GLY A 219 -12.76 32.26 -9.57
CA GLY A 219 -14.15 31.85 -9.70
C GLY A 219 -14.19 30.42 -10.20
N VAL A 220 -15.02 29.61 -9.57
CA VAL A 220 -15.35 28.26 -10.05
C VAL A 220 -15.91 28.41 -11.46
N ILE A 221 -15.17 27.92 -12.46
CA ILE A 221 -15.62 27.96 -13.85
C ILE A 221 -16.84 27.03 -13.96
N PRO A 222 -18.01 27.52 -14.38
CA PRO A 222 -19.18 26.70 -14.64
C PRO A 222 -18.85 25.55 -15.60
N PHE A 223 -19.37 24.35 -15.31
CA PHE A 223 -19.07 23.12 -16.07
C PHE A 223 -19.20 23.27 -17.60
N ARG A 224 -20.17 24.06 -18.07
CA ARG A 224 -20.36 24.34 -19.50
C ARG A 224 -19.18 25.10 -20.14
N GLU A 225 -18.63 26.09 -19.43
CA GLU A 225 -17.48 26.85 -19.90
C GLU A 225 -16.21 25.99 -19.89
N ALA A 226 -16.02 25.14 -18.88
CA ALA A 226 -14.92 24.18 -18.83
C ALA A 226 -14.96 23.19 -20.02
N CYS A 227 -16.15 22.68 -20.37
CA CYS A 227 -16.33 21.82 -21.55
C CYS A 227 -16.12 22.56 -22.90
N SER A 228 -16.31 23.88 -22.95
CA SER A 228 -16.01 24.67 -24.15
C SER A 228 -14.50 24.88 -24.29
N LEU A 229 -13.83 25.27 -23.20
CA LEU A 229 -12.38 25.45 -23.13
C LEU A 229 -11.64 24.17 -23.49
N ARG A 230 -12.15 23.00 -23.06
CA ARG A 230 -11.59 21.69 -23.40
C ARG A 230 -11.69 21.37 -24.89
N ARG A 231 -12.82 21.68 -25.53
CA ARG A 231 -13.01 21.51 -26.98
C ARG A 231 -12.13 22.47 -27.79
N ASP A 232 -11.92 23.68 -27.28
CA ASP A 232 -11.08 24.66 -27.96
C ASP A 232 -9.59 24.34 -27.80
N THR A 233 -9.17 23.79 -26.65
CA THR A 233 -7.80 23.25 -26.48
C THR A 233 -7.56 22.02 -27.34
N GLU A 234 -8.51 21.09 -27.47
CA GLU A 234 -8.40 19.94 -28.39
C GLU A 234 -8.23 20.40 -29.85
N LYS A 235 -8.95 21.43 -30.29
CA LYS A 235 -8.79 22.00 -31.64
C LYS A 235 -7.42 22.67 -31.85
N ILE A 236 -6.88 23.29 -30.81
CA ILE A 236 -5.54 23.90 -30.86
C ILE A 236 -4.46 22.81 -30.95
N ILE A 237 -4.59 21.75 -30.15
CA ILE A 237 -3.65 20.61 -30.17
C ILE A 237 -3.68 19.90 -31.53
N HIS A 238 -4.85 19.72 -32.13
CA HIS A 238 -4.99 19.13 -33.47
C HIS A 238 -4.42 20.01 -34.59
N LYS A 239 -4.39 21.35 -34.42
CA LYS A 239 -3.75 22.26 -35.39
C LYS A 239 -2.23 22.36 -35.23
N SER A 240 -1.68 22.01 -34.07
CA SER A 240 -0.23 22.07 -33.80
C SER A 240 0.54 20.79 -34.14
N LEU A 241 -0.13 19.73 -34.60
CA LEU A 241 0.54 18.51 -35.07
C LEU A 241 1.08 18.73 -36.51
N PRO A 242 2.39 18.60 -36.76
CA PRO A 242 2.92 18.67 -38.11
C PRO A 242 2.40 17.48 -38.94
N THR A 243 1.82 17.78 -40.10
CA THR A 243 1.43 16.78 -41.09
C THR A 243 2.69 16.11 -41.64
N THR A 244 3.00 14.92 -41.14
CA THR A 244 3.95 14.02 -41.80
C THR A 244 3.36 13.57 -43.13
N SER A 245 3.93 14.09 -44.22
CA SER A 245 3.67 13.63 -45.58
C SER A 245 4.72 12.58 -45.95
N THR A 246 4.27 11.34 -46.07
CA THR A 246 4.75 10.29 -46.98
C THR A 246 3.69 9.20 -47.02
#